data_AF-A0A1I2T9I9-F1
#
_entry.id   AF-A0A1I2T9I9-F1
#
_cell.length_a   1.000
_cell.length_b   1.000
_cell.length_c   1.000
_cell.angle_alpha   90.00
_cell.angle_beta   90.00
_cell.angle_gamma   90.00
#
_symmetry.space_group_name_H-M   'P 1'
#
loop_
_entity.id
_entity.type
_entity.pdbx_description
1 polymer ?
#
loop_
_entity_poly.entity_id
_entity_poly.type
_entity_poly.pdbx_seq_one_letter_code
_entity_poly.pdbx_strand_id
1 'polypeptide(L)'
;MGIINIFISTVLALIYPGAGQIYNGQAKKGFWFFGIAVTLWFLSETIFIRPWFEWIILLFHMWAVIDAIVVAIGIYRGKRDLSFVRNWKGFVKIAIVIVVPLCLLLAKAALARFVLFNYIEQASEPAEDSAKVQREIMEYLEDKYGQEFEAVGEVEYSPISGYFSLDVRPKENKRVTFAVYKHSYGKMNDTYLTSLWDIQFQDEIKPH
;
A
#
# COMPACT_ATOMS: atom_id res chain seq x y z
N MET A 1 15.08 39.64 10.10
CA MET A 1 15.59 38.33 9.63
C MET A 1 15.42 37.18 10.63
N GLY A 2 15.48 37.40 11.95
CA GLY A 2 15.45 36.30 12.93
C GLY A 2 14.16 35.48 13.00
N ILE A 3 12.99 36.13 12.89
CA ILE A 3 11.68 35.45 12.92
C ILE A 3 11.51 34.50 11.73
N ILE A 4 11.94 34.93 10.54
CA ILE A 4 11.91 34.12 9.31
C ILE A 4 12.76 32.85 9.50
N ASN A 5 13.92 32.95 10.14
CA ASN A 5 14.78 31.80 10.39
C ASN A 5 14.18 30.81 11.41
N ILE A 6 13.45 31.31 12.42
CA ILE A 6 12.69 30.45 13.33
C ILE A 6 11.63 29.69 12.52
N PHE A 7 10.87 30.38 11.67
CA PHE A 7 9.84 29.75 10.84
C PHE A 7 10.43 28.67 9.91
N ILE A 8 11.52 28.98 9.19
CA ILE A 8 12.20 28.02 8.31
C ILE A 8 12.67 26.79 9.10
N SER A 9 13.30 26.99 10.27
CA SER A 9 13.77 25.90 11.12
C SER A 9 12.62 24.97 11.55
N THR A 10 11.50 25.56 11.96
CA THR A 10 10.29 24.82 12.35
C THR A 10 9.72 24.02 11.20
N VAL A 11 9.56 24.64 10.02
CA VAL A 11 9.05 23.95 8.82
C VAL A 11 9.97 22.79 8.43
N LEU A 12 11.29 22.99 8.47
CA LEU A 12 12.24 21.92 8.18
C LEU A 12 12.12 20.76 9.18
N ALA A 13 12.01 21.05 10.48
CA ALA A 13 11.83 20.01 11.50
C ALA A 13 10.49 19.28 11.36
N LEU A 14 9.43 19.95 10.89
CA LEU A 14 8.14 19.33 10.59
C LEU A 14 8.25 18.37 9.40
N ILE A 15 9.00 18.75 8.36
CA ILE A 15 9.23 17.88 7.19
C ILE A 15 10.00 16.63 7.60
N TYR A 16 11.09 16.78 8.36
CA TYR A 16 11.87 15.62 8.79
C TYR A 16 12.65 15.87 10.10
N PRO A 17 12.67 14.90 11.04
CA PRO A 17 13.43 15.03 12.28
C PRO A 17 14.92 15.25 12.00
N GLY A 18 15.46 16.35 12.53
CA GLY A 18 16.86 16.71 12.39
C GLY A 18 17.15 17.80 11.35
N ALA A 19 16.27 18.04 10.38
CA ALA A 19 16.50 19.07 9.36
C ALA A 19 16.53 20.50 9.97
N GLY A 20 15.61 20.80 10.89
CA GLY A 20 15.60 22.08 11.62
C GLY A 20 16.82 22.26 12.52
N GLN A 21 17.28 21.21 13.19
CA GLN A 21 18.53 21.24 13.97
C GLN A 21 19.75 21.54 13.11
N ILE A 22 19.86 20.93 11.92
CA ILE A 22 20.94 21.24 10.97
C ILE A 22 20.85 22.70 10.55
N TYR A 23 19.66 23.20 10.23
CA TYR A 23 19.45 24.62 9.87
C TYR A 23 19.87 25.57 10.99
N ASN A 24 19.65 25.20 12.26
CA ASN A 24 20.10 25.94 13.44
C ASN A 24 21.60 25.81 13.74
N GLY A 25 22.39 25.24 12.82
CA GLY A 25 23.83 25.04 13.00
C GLY A 25 24.20 23.82 13.85
N GLN A 26 23.23 23.04 14.34
CA GLN A 26 23.46 21.87 15.20
C GLN A 26 23.54 20.58 14.38
N ALA A 27 24.49 20.50 13.44
CA ALA A 27 24.57 19.40 12.49
C ALA A 27 24.69 18.01 13.14
N LYS A 28 25.53 17.86 14.18
CA LYS A 28 25.68 16.58 14.90
C LYS A 28 24.35 16.09 15.49
N LYS A 29 23.60 17.01 16.12
CA LYS A 29 22.31 16.71 16.72
C LYS A 29 21.26 16.40 15.66
N GLY A 30 21.28 17.12 14.54
CA GLY A 30 20.38 16.85 13.43
C GLY A 30 20.59 15.47 12.80
N PHE A 31 21.84 15.05 12.59
CA PHE A 31 22.11 13.68 12.13
C PHE A 31 21.71 12.61 13.14
N TRP A 32 21.80 12.91 14.45
CA TRP A 32 21.32 12.00 15.49
C TRP A 32 19.78 11.84 15.44
N PHE A 33 19.03 12.93 15.31
CA PHE A 33 17.57 12.87 15.11
C PHE A 33 17.19 12.11 13.84
N PHE A 34 17.90 12.38 12.74
CA PHE A 34 17.73 11.66 11.47
C PHE A 34 17.96 10.16 11.65
N GLY A 35 19.08 9.76 12.27
CA GLY A 35 19.42 8.35 12.45
C GLY A 35 18.39 7.61 13.30
N ILE A 36 17.88 8.22 14.36
CA ILE A 36 16.83 7.63 15.18
C ILE A 36 15.51 7.55 14.40
N ALA A 37 15.13 8.59 13.67
CA ALA A 37 13.92 8.57 12.85
C ALA A 37 13.93 7.42 11.84
N VAL A 38 15.04 7.26 11.11
CA VAL A 38 15.25 6.15 10.18
C VAL A 38 15.20 4.80 10.90
N THR A 39 15.84 4.68 12.07
CA THR A 39 15.85 3.43 12.85
C THR A 39 14.46 3.07 13.34
N LEU A 40 13.71 4.02 13.92
CA LEU A 40 12.34 3.80 14.37
C LEU A 40 11.45 3.41 13.20
N TRP A 41 11.60 4.06 12.05
CA TRP A 41 10.88 3.67 10.84
C TRP A 41 11.18 2.21 10.44
N PHE A 42 12.45 1.81 10.37
CA PHE A 42 12.82 0.40 10.11
C PHE A 42 12.25 -0.58 11.15
N LEU A 43 12.26 -0.23 12.44
CA LEU A 43 11.72 -1.07 13.51
C LEU A 43 10.19 -1.23 13.44
N SER A 44 9.47 -0.17 13.03
CA SER A 44 8.01 -0.23 12.85
C SER A 44 7.60 -1.23 11.77
N GLU A 45 8.45 -1.38 10.76
CA GLU A 45 8.21 -2.23 9.59
C GLU A 45 8.63 -3.69 9.83
N THR A 46 9.57 -3.93 10.75
CA THR A 46 10.20 -5.25 10.93
C THR A 46 9.76 -5.98 12.20
N ILE A 47 9.59 -5.27 13.31
CA ILE A 47 9.41 -5.89 14.64
C ILE A 47 8.08 -5.48 15.26
N PHE A 48 7.65 -4.24 15.03
CA PHE A 48 6.50 -3.64 15.71
C PHE A 48 5.45 -3.13 14.73
N ILE A 49 4.87 -4.04 13.93
CA ILE A 49 3.65 -3.77 13.14
C ILE A 49 2.46 -3.66 14.11
N ARG A 50 2.50 -2.68 15.00
CA ARG A 50 1.46 -2.41 15.99
C ARG A 50 1.15 -0.92 15.99
N PRO A 51 -0.14 -0.53 15.97
CA PRO A 51 -0.54 0.87 15.95
C PRO A 51 0.05 1.72 17.09
N TRP A 52 0.38 1.10 18.24
CA TRP A 52 0.97 1.85 19.36
C TRP A 52 2.38 2.38 19.08
N PHE A 53 3.14 1.71 18.20
CA PHE A 53 4.51 2.10 17.88
C PHE A 53 4.55 3.37 17.02
N GLU A 54 3.52 3.59 16.19
CA GLU A 54 3.36 4.84 15.43
C GLU A 54 3.26 6.06 16.35
N TRP A 55 2.60 5.93 17.51
CA TRP A 55 2.55 7.00 18.51
C TRP A 55 3.93 7.36 19.05
N ILE A 56 4.83 6.38 19.21
CA ILE A 56 6.21 6.65 19.64
C ILE A 56 6.97 7.43 18.57
N ILE A 57 6.81 7.06 17.29
CA ILE A 57 7.41 7.79 16.17
C ILE A 57 6.89 9.23 16.14
N LEU A 58 5.58 9.42 16.29
CA LEU A 58 4.96 10.73 16.32
C LEU A 58 5.46 11.58 17.49
N LEU A 59 5.53 11.00 18.70
CA LEU A 59 6.06 11.69 19.88
C LEU A 59 7.53 12.10 19.71
N PHE A 60 8.33 11.22 19.11
CA PHE A 60 9.72 11.52 18.77
C PHE A 60 9.82 12.67 17.75
N HIS A 61 8.97 12.67 16.73
CA HIS A 61 8.91 13.73 15.72
C HIS A 61 8.52 15.07 16.35
N MET A 62 7.49 15.08 17.21
CA MET A 62 7.09 16.26 17.97
C MET A 62 8.21 16.79 18.86
N TRP A 63 8.96 15.90 19.51
CA TRP A 63 10.13 16.28 20.30
C TRP A 63 11.21 16.95 19.45
N ALA A 64 11.50 16.41 18.26
CA ALA A 64 12.45 17.02 17.34
C ALA A 64 12.01 18.41 16.87
N VAL A 65 10.71 18.62 16.62
CA VAL A 65 10.15 19.95 16.26
C VAL A 65 10.30 20.94 17.41
N ILE A 66 9.90 20.56 18.62
CA ILE A 66 10.00 21.41 19.80
C ILE A 66 11.46 21.81 20.04
N ASP A 67 12.39 20.87 19.93
CA ASP A 67 13.80 21.13 20.10
C ASP A 67 14.32 22.16 19.06
N ALA A 68 13.95 22.01 17.79
CA ALA A 68 14.33 22.95 16.74
C ALA A 68 13.81 24.37 17.02
N ILE A 69 12.56 24.49 17.47
CA ILE A 69 11.94 25.78 17.86
C ILE A 69 12.70 26.42 19.02
N VAL A 70 12.93 25.67 20.11
CA VAL A 70 13.60 26.17 21.32
C VAL A 70 15.02 26.65 20.98
N VAL A 71 15.74 25.90 20.15
CA VAL A 71 17.08 26.27 19.68
C VAL A 71 17.03 27.56 18.85
N ALA A 72 16.12 27.65 17.89
CA ALA A 72 16.01 28.81 17.01
C ALA A 72 15.64 30.09 17.78
N ILE A 73 14.73 30.00 18.76
CA ILE A 73 14.40 31.10 19.67
C ILE A 73 15.60 31.50 20.52
N GLY A 74 16.38 30.53 21.01
CA GLY A 74 17.60 30.76 21.77
C GLY A 74 18.66 31.54 20.98
N ILE A 75 18.83 31.20 19.69
CA ILE A 75 19.71 31.93 18.76
C ILE A 75 19.18 33.36 18.54
N TYR A 76 17.88 33.50 18.25
CA TYR A 76 17.26 34.81 18.02
C TYR A 76 17.41 35.77 19.21
N ARG A 77 17.30 35.24 20.43
CA ARG A 77 17.48 36.01 21.68
C ARG A 77 18.95 36.24 22.06
N GLY A 78 19.91 35.83 21.22
CA GLY A 78 21.34 35.94 21.51
C GLY A 78 21.82 35.07 22.68
N LYS A 79 21.01 34.10 23.15
CA LYS A 79 21.37 33.21 24.27
C LYS A 79 22.29 32.06 23.84
N ARG A 80 22.50 31.87 22.54
CA ARG A 80 23.33 30.81 21.99
C ARG A 80 24.23 31.38 20.92
N ASP A 81 25.52 31.06 21.01
CA ASP A 81 26.51 31.39 19.98
C ASP A 81 26.46 30.35 18.85
N LEU A 82 25.32 30.32 18.17
CA LEU A 82 25.09 29.49 17.00
C LEU A 82 24.54 30.39 15.90
N SER A 83 24.86 30.06 14.66
CA SER A 83 24.34 30.76 13.50
C SER A 83 23.47 29.83 12.67
N PHE A 84 22.43 30.41 12.08
CA PHE A 84 21.64 29.71 11.08
C PHE A 84 22.52 29.39 9.88
N VAL A 85 22.25 28.24 9.24
CA VAL A 85 22.91 27.83 8.02
C VAL A 85 22.72 28.90 6.94
N ARG A 86 23.85 29.39 6.44
CA ARG A 86 23.91 30.35 5.32
C ARG A 86 24.82 29.90 4.18
N ASN A 87 25.56 28.80 4.38
CA ASN A 87 26.51 28.29 3.41
C ASN A 87 25.96 27.07 2.65
N TRP A 88 26.45 26.87 1.43
CA TRP A 88 26.07 25.75 0.57
C TRP A 88 26.22 24.39 1.26
N LYS A 89 27.32 24.19 1.99
CA LYS A 89 27.59 22.93 2.70
C LYS A 89 26.50 22.57 3.73
N GLY A 90 25.87 23.56 4.37
CA GLY A 90 24.77 23.31 5.30
C GLY A 90 23.47 22.96 4.57
N PHE A 91 23.17 23.62 3.45
CA PHE A 91 22.02 23.26 2.61
C PHE A 91 22.10 21.83 2.07
N VAL A 92 23.30 21.40 1.64
CA VAL A 92 23.54 20.01 1.22
C VAL A 92 23.22 19.02 2.35
N LYS A 93 23.59 19.32 3.60
CA LYS A 93 23.27 18.44 4.74
C LYS A 93 21.77 18.32 4.99
N ILE A 94 21.03 19.42 4.88
CA ILE A 94 19.57 19.43 5.00
C ILE A 94 18.96 18.60 3.85
N ALA A 95 19.44 18.81 2.63
CA ALA A 95 19.00 18.04 1.47
C ALA A 95 19.22 16.54 1.65
N ILE A 96 20.39 16.11 2.14
CA ILE A 96 20.67 14.70 2.43
C ILE A 96 19.64 14.12 3.42
N VAL A 97 19.37 14.82 4.52
CA VAL A 97 18.42 14.37 5.55
C VAL A 97 16.99 14.24 5.03
N ILE A 98 16.60 14.98 3.99
CA ILE A 98 15.26 14.92 3.39
C ILE A 98 15.21 13.93 2.22
N VAL A 99 16.22 13.94 1.34
CA VAL A 99 16.25 13.15 0.10
C VAL A 99 16.51 11.68 0.39
N VAL A 100 17.41 11.36 1.33
CA VAL A 100 17.73 9.95 1.63
C VAL A 100 16.50 9.16 2.10
N PRO A 101 15.69 9.63 3.07
CA PRO A 101 14.46 8.93 3.46
C PRO A 101 13.46 8.80 2.31
N LEU A 102 13.33 9.83 1.48
CA LEU A 102 12.44 9.78 0.32
C LEU A 102 12.89 8.72 -0.69
N CYS A 103 14.20 8.65 -0.98
CA CYS A 103 14.78 7.60 -1.83
C CYS A 103 14.56 6.21 -1.23
N LEU A 104 14.69 6.04 0.09
CA LEU A 104 14.42 4.76 0.76
C LEU A 104 12.95 4.35 0.65
N LEU A 105 12.02 5.29 0.80
CA LEU A 105 10.58 5.05 0.62
C LEU A 105 10.25 4.62 -0.82
N LEU A 106 10.80 5.31 -1.81
CA LEU A 106 10.61 4.99 -3.22
C LEU A 106 11.25 3.64 -3.59
N ALA A 107 12.46 3.37 -3.10
CA ALA A 107 13.14 2.09 -3.31
C ALA A 107 12.34 0.93 -2.70
N LYS A 108 11.76 1.11 -1.51
CA LYS A 108 10.86 0.12 -0.89
C LYS A 108 9.64 -0.15 -1.78
N ALA A 109 8.97 0.89 -2.25
CA ALA A 109 7.78 0.73 -3.10
C ALA A 109 8.11 0.03 -4.42
N ALA A 110 9.26 0.37 -5.03
CA ALA A 110 9.75 -0.29 -6.24
C ALA A 110 10.08 -1.77 -5.98
N LEU A 111 10.76 -2.09 -4.87
CA LEU A 111 11.09 -3.46 -4.50
C LEU A 111 9.82 -4.30 -4.22
N ALA A 112 8.86 -3.75 -3.48
CA ALA A 112 7.60 -4.42 -3.20
C ALA A 112 6.83 -4.76 -4.49
N ARG A 113 6.79 -3.82 -5.45
CA ARG A 113 6.21 -4.07 -6.77
C ARG A 113 6.97 -5.15 -7.53
N PHE A 114 8.30 -5.08 -7.55
CA PHE A 114 9.13 -6.08 -8.23
C PHE A 114 8.89 -7.48 -7.67
N VAL A 115 8.87 -7.63 -6.34
CA VAL A 115 8.57 -8.92 -5.69
C VAL A 115 7.17 -9.40 -6.04
N LEU A 116 6.16 -8.52 -5.99
CA LEU A 116 4.79 -8.87 -6.36
C LEU A 116 4.68 -9.32 -7.82
N PHE A 117 5.30 -8.60 -8.75
CA PHE A 117 5.30 -8.96 -10.17
C PHE A 117 5.96 -10.32 -10.41
N ASN A 118 7.14 -10.57 -9.84
CA ASN A 118 7.80 -11.86 -9.97
C ASN A 118 6.98 -13.00 -9.32
N TYR A 119 6.33 -12.73 -8.20
CA TYR A 119 5.44 -13.71 -7.57
C TYR A 119 4.24 -14.04 -8.46
N ILE A 120 3.60 -13.02 -9.05
CA ILE A 120 2.49 -13.22 -9.98
C ILE A 120 2.97 -13.99 -11.21
N GLU A 121 4.09 -13.59 -11.82
CA GLU A 121 4.67 -14.26 -12.99
C GLU A 121 4.99 -15.73 -12.70
N GLN A 122 5.63 -16.01 -11.56
CA GLN A 122 5.91 -17.39 -11.14
C GLN A 122 4.63 -18.19 -10.83
N ALA A 123 3.61 -17.54 -10.27
CA ALA A 123 2.33 -18.17 -9.99
C ALA A 123 1.40 -18.22 -11.22
N SER A 124 1.78 -17.66 -12.36
CA SER A 124 0.92 -17.55 -13.55
C SER A 124 0.67 -18.89 -14.24
N GLU A 125 1.48 -19.92 -13.94
CA GLU A 125 1.22 -21.27 -14.44
C GLU A 125 0.11 -21.94 -13.61
N PRO A 126 -1.04 -22.27 -14.21
CA PRO A 126 -2.11 -22.94 -13.49
C PRO A 126 -1.65 -24.33 -13.05
N ALA A 127 -1.86 -24.64 -11.77
CA ALA A 127 -1.52 -25.95 -11.20
C ALA A 127 -2.34 -27.11 -11.77
N GLU A 128 -3.47 -26.81 -12.43
CA GLU A 128 -4.36 -27.78 -13.06
C GLU A 128 -4.65 -27.39 -14.52
N ASP A 129 -4.83 -28.40 -15.37
CA ASP A 129 -5.24 -28.23 -16.76
C ASP A 129 -6.62 -27.57 -16.84
N SER A 130 -6.71 -26.45 -17.56
CA SER A 130 -7.95 -25.71 -17.82
C SER A 130 -9.08 -26.59 -18.35
N ALA A 131 -8.77 -27.58 -19.21
CA ALA A 131 -9.78 -28.49 -19.76
C ALA A 131 -10.37 -29.42 -18.68
N LYS A 132 -9.56 -29.82 -17.69
CA LYS A 132 -10.00 -30.61 -16.55
C LYS A 132 -10.89 -29.76 -15.64
N VAL A 133 -10.48 -28.53 -15.34
CA VAL A 133 -11.25 -27.60 -14.50
C VAL A 133 -12.61 -27.29 -15.11
N GLN A 134 -12.66 -27.04 -16.43
CA GLN A 134 -13.92 -26.80 -17.14
C GLN A 134 -14.89 -27.97 -16.96
N ARG A 135 -14.41 -29.21 -17.09
CA ARG A 135 -15.23 -30.41 -16.93
C ARG A 135 -15.81 -30.51 -15.52
N GLU A 136 -14.97 -30.35 -14.50
CA GLU A 136 -15.41 -30.42 -13.10
C GLU A 136 -16.42 -29.31 -12.75
N ILE A 137 -16.27 -28.11 -13.32
CA ILE A 137 -17.25 -27.02 -13.17
C ILE A 137 -18.59 -27.40 -13.78
N MET A 138 -18.60 -28.00 -14.98
CA MET A 138 -19.85 -28.42 -15.62
C MET A 138 -20.54 -29.53 -14.83
N GLU A 139 -19.78 -30.54 -14.39
CA GLU A 139 -20.29 -31.64 -13.56
C GLU A 139 -20.90 -31.10 -12.25
N TYR A 140 -20.24 -30.13 -11.60
CA TYR A 140 -20.76 -29.47 -10.40
C TYR A 140 -22.11 -28.78 -10.64
N LEU A 141 -22.24 -28.05 -11.75
CA LEU A 141 -23.47 -27.32 -12.06
C LEU A 141 -24.62 -28.26 -12.42
N GLU A 142 -24.35 -29.30 -13.21
CA GLU A 142 -25.33 -30.32 -13.58
C GLU A 142 -25.83 -31.07 -12.34
N ASP A 143 -24.94 -31.48 -11.43
CA ASP A 143 -25.30 -32.13 -10.17
C ASP A 143 -26.14 -31.20 -9.26
N LYS A 144 -25.72 -29.93 -9.13
CA LYS A 144 -26.36 -28.98 -8.22
C LYS A 144 -27.73 -28.50 -8.69
N TYR A 145 -27.92 -28.29 -10.00
CA TYR A 145 -29.12 -27.67 -10.55
C TYR A 145 -29.96 -28.59 -11.43
N GLY A 146 -29.46 -29.77 -11.79
CA GLY A 146 -30.21 -30.75 -12.59
C GLY A 146 -30.53 -30.31 -14.01
N GLN A 147 -29.74 -29.40 -14.58
CA GLN A 147 -29.92 -28.87 -15.94
C GLN A 147 -28.58 -28.76 -16.66
N GLU A 148 -28.61 -28.72 -17.99
CA GLU A 148 -27.39 -28.61 -18.80
C GLU A 148 -26.93 -27.14 -18.96
N PHE A 149 -25.62 -26.95 -18.86
CA PHE A 149 -24.96 -25.66 -19.04
C PHE A 149 -23.99 -25.70 -20.22
N GLU A 150 -23.63 -24.53 -20.73
CA GLU A 150 -22.57 -24.37 -21.72
C GLU A 150 -21.60 -23.26 -21.31
N ALA A 151 -20.32 -23.44 -21.66
CA ALA A 151 -19.26 -22.48 -21.36
C ALA A 151 -19.39 -21.25 -22.27
N VAL A 152 -19.20 -20.08 -21.69
CA VAL A 152 -19.17 -18.78 -22.36
C VAL A 152 -17.75 -18.23 -22.32
N GLY A 153 -16.79 -19.04 -22.79
CA GLY A 153 -15.37 -18.67 -22.81
C GLY A 153 -14.45 -19.80 -22.37
N GLU A 154 -13.21 -19.43 -22.12
CA GLU A 154 -12.18 -20.32 -21.58
C GLU A 154 -12.08 -20.18 -20.06
N VAL A 155 -11.49 -21.17 -19.41
CA VAL A 155 -11.20 -21.09 -17.97
C VAL A 155 -10.06 -20.11 -17.76
N GLU A 156 -10.30 -19.09 -16.94
CA GLU A 156 -9.31 -18.14 -16.52
C GLU A 156 -8.73 -18.52 -15.16
N TYR A 157 -7.42 -18.48 -15.00
CA TYR A 157 -6.77 -18.68 -13.71
C TYR A 157 -6.31 -17.35 -13.13
N SER A 158 -6.76 -17.04 -11.91
CA SER A 158 -6.30 -15.87 -11.16
C SER A 158 -5.25 -16.29 -10.12
N PRO A 159 -3.95 -16.02 -10.37
CA PRO A 159 -2.88 -16.42 -9.45
C PRO A 159 -2.92 -15.65 -8.12
N ILE A 160 -3.45 -14.42 -8.12
CA ILE A 160 -3.55 -13.58 -6.91
C ILE A 160 -4.51 -14.19 -5.89
N SER A 161 -5.58 -14.80 -6.36
CA SER A 161 -6.66 -15.33 -5.53
C SER A 161 -6.73 -16.85 -5.50
N GLY A 162 -5.89 -17.53 -6.31
CA GLY A 162 -5.78 -18.98 -6.37
C GLY A 162 -7.08 -19.66 -6.79
N TYR A 163 -7.90 -19.01 -7.64
CA TYR A 163 -9.10 -19.59 -8.19
C TYR A 163 -9.07 -19.64 -9.71
N PHE A 164 -9.73 -20.64 -10.25
CA PHE A 164 -10.17 -20.68 -11.63
C PHE A 164 -11.56 -20.07 -11.73
N SER A 165 -11.80 -19.30 -12.78
CA SER A 165 -13.12 -18.77 -13.12
C SER A 165 -13.54 -19.24 -14.50
N LEU A 166 -14.82 -19.55 -14.65
CA LEU A 166 -15.45 -19.84 -15.94
C LEU A 166 -16.81 -19.18 -15.99
N ASP A 167 -17.03 -18.40 -17.04
CA ASP A 167 -18.36 -17.90 -17.36
C ASP A 167 -19.16 -18.99 -18.06
N VAL A 168 -20.39 -19.19 -17.61
CA VAL A 168 -21.29 -20.24 -18.10
C VAL A 168 -22.71 -19.71 -18.22
N ARG A 169 -23.53 -20.42 -19.00
CA ARG A 169 -24.97 -20.13 -19.13
C ARG A 169 -25.80 -21.41 -19.24
N PRO A 170 -27.05 -21.43 -18.76
CA PRO A 170 -27.96 -22.54 -19.01
C PRO A 170 -28.27 -22.68 -20.50
N LYS A 171 -28.31 -23.90 -21.03
CA LYS A 171 -28.67 -24.12 -22.45
C LYS A 171 -30.09 -23.68 -22.78
N GLU A 172 -31.01 -23.89 -21.84
CA GLU A 172 -32.43 -23.53 -21.98
C GLU A 172 -32.67 -22.02 -21.85
N ASN A 173 -31.92 -21.34 -20.98
CA ASN A 173 -32.07 -19.91 -20.71
C ASN A 173 -30.78 -19.13 -21.00
N LYS A 174 -30.58 -18.80 -22.27
CA LYS A 174 -29.40 -18.07 -22.74
C LYS A 174 -29.31 -16.60 -22.28
N ARG A 175 -30.31 -16.08 -21.56
CA ARG A 175 -30.28 -14.71 -21.01
C ARG A 175 -29.42 -14.60 -19.77
N VAL A 176 -29.23 -15.70 -19.04
CA VAL A 176 -28.47 -15.72 -17.78
C VAL A 176 -27.06 -16.18 -18.08
N THR A 177 -26.08 -15.28 -17.93
CA THR A 177 -24.65 -15.62 -17.90
C THR A 177 -24.13 -15.33 -16.50
N PHE A 178 -23.35 -16.25 -15.94
CA PHE A 178 -22.85 -16.14 -14.58
C PHE A 178 -21.46 -16.78 -14.46
N ALA A 179 -20.71 -16.36 -13.45
CA ALA A 179 -19.38 -16.88 -13.19
C ALA A 179 -19.42 -18.02 -12.18
N VAL A 180 -18.59 -19.04 -12.41
CA VAL A 180 -18.27 -20.09 -11.46
C VAL A 180 -16.81 -19.98 -11.07
N TYR A 181 -16.52 -20.14 -9.78
CA TYR A 181 -15.19 -20.08 -9.20
C TYR A 181 -14.83 -21.42 -8.57
N LYS A 182 -13.71 -22.02 -9.00
CA LYS A 182 -13.10 -23.19 -8.36
C LYS A 182 -11.82 -22.77 -7.66
N HIS A 183 -11.75 -22.95 -6.34
CA HIS A 183 -10.51 -22.74 -5.58
C HIS A 183 -9.51 -23.89 -5.79
N SER A 184 -8.22 -23.60 -5.64
CA SER A 184 -7.14 -24.61 -5.67
C SER A 184 -7.26 -25.74 -4.63
N TYR A 185 -8.03 -25.54 -3.55
CA TYR A 185 -8.34 -26.58 -2.56
C TYR A 185 -9.65 -27.35 -2.86
N GLY A 186 -10.20 -27.21 -4.08
CA GLY A 186 -11.32 -28.01 -4.61
C GLY A 186 -12.72 -27.48 -4.32
N LYS A 187 -12.88 -26.43 -3.51
CA LYS A 187 -14.20 -25.83 -3.26
C LYS A 187 -14.68 -25.02 -4.47
N MET A 188 -15.92 -25.24 -4.88
CA MET A 188 -16.59 -24.49 -5.95
C MET A 188 -17.71 -23.61 -5.41
N ASN A 189 -17.83 -22.40 -5.96
CA ASN A 189 -18.94 -21.49 -5.73
C ASN A 189 -19.39 -20.91 -7.08
N ASP A 190 -20.66 -20.61 -7.22
CA ASP A 190 -21.22 -19.99 -8.42
C ASP A 190 -22.08 -18.77 -8.06
N THR A 191 -22.39 -17.98 -9.08
CA THR A 191 -23.24 -16.78 -8.99
C THR A 191 -24.60 -16.97 -9.66
N TYR A 192 -25.01 -18.21 -9.95
CA TYR A 192 -26.18 -18.51 -10.80
C TYR A 192 -27.48 -17.90 -10.26
N LEU A 193 -27.80 -18.16 -8.99
CA LEU A 193 -29.04 -17.67 -8.39
C LEU A 193 -29.09 -16.14 -8.33
N THR A 194 -27.96 -15.51 -8.04
CA THR A 194 -27.85 -14.04 -8.05
C THR A 194 -28.12 -13.49 -9.44
N SER A 195 -27.46 -14.03 -10.47
CA SER A 195 -27.66 -13.60 -11.85
C SER A 195 -29.09 -13.88 -12.36
N LEU A 196 -29.70 -14.99 -11.93
CA LEU A 196 -31.07 -15.33 -12.27
C LEU A 196 -32.06 -14.32 -11.66
N TRP A 197 -31.89 -13.99 -10.37
CA TRP A 197 -32.73 -13.01 -9.68
C TRP A 197 -32.59 -11.61 -10.28
N ASP A 198 -31.38 -11.20 -10.64
CA ASP A 198 -31.14 -9.90 -11.28
C ASP A 198 -31.93 -9.78 -12.60
N ILE A 199 -31.97 -10.84 -13.39
CA ILE A 199 -32.73 -10.86 -14.66
C ILE A 199 -34.24 -10.88 -14.41
N GLN A 200 -34.71 -11.66 -13.45
CA GLN A 200 -36.14 -11.69 -13.08
C GLN A 200 -36.60 -10.32 -12.58
N PHE A 201 -35.83 -9.70 -11.70
CA PHE A 201 -36.11 -8.37 -11.18
C PHE A 201 -36.16 -7.32 -12.30
N GLN A 202 -35.22 -7.37 -13.25
CA GLN A 202 -35.24 -6.50 -14.42
C GLN A 202 -36.49 -6.68 -15.30
N ASP A 203 -37.05 -7.89 -15.37
CA ASP A 203 -38.27 -8.14 -16.13
C ASP A 203 -39.51 -7.62 -15.41
N GLU A 204 -39.54 -7.67 -14.07
CA GLU A 204 -40.65 -7.16 -13.25
C GLU A 204 -40.73 -5.62 -13.22
N ILE A 205 -39.60 -4.92 -13.26
CA ILE A 205 -39.57 -3.44 -13.18
C ILE A 205 -39.73 -2.73 -14.53
N LYS A 206 -39.78 -3.46 -15.65
CA LYS A 206 -40.00 -2.86 -16.96
C LYS A 206 -41.43 -2.30 -17.03
N PRO A 207 -41.63 -1.02 -17.39
CA PRO A 207 -42.97 -0.47 -17.53
C PRO A 207 -43.72 -1.23 -18.62
N HIS A 208 -44.91 -1.73 -18.26
CA HIS A 208 -45.86 -2.37 -19.17
C HIS A 208 -46.54 -1.34 -20.09
#